data_AF-A0A353XRJ7-F1
#
_entry.id   AF-A0A353XRJ7-F1
#
_cell.length_a   1.000
_cell.length_b   1.000
_cell.length_c   1.000
_cell.angle_alpha   90.00
_cell.angle_beta   90.00
_cell.angle_gamma   90.00
#
_symmetry.space_group_name_H-M   'P 1'
#
loop_
_entity.id
_entity.type
_entity.pdbx_description
1 polymer ?
#
loop_
_entity_poly.entity_id
_entity_poly.type
_entity_poly.pdbx_seq_one_letter_code
_entity_poly.pdbx_strand_id
1 'polypeptide(L)' 'MGRYILKRLLLIIPTLFLILLTNFVLVQAAPGGPVEQQIAQIELSQNLG' A
#
# COMPACT_ATOMS: atom_id res chain seq x y z
N MET A 1 23.83 -20.60 15.93
CA MET A 1 23.70 -19.34 15.14
C MET A 1 22.61 -19.39 14.07
N GLY A 2 22.49 -20.45 13.25
CA GLY A 2 21.46 -20.54 12.19
C GLY A 2 20.00 -20.40 12.66
N ARG A 3 19.64 -20.99 13.81
CA ARG A 3 18.28 -20.90 14.41
C ARG A 3 17.88 -19.46 14.79
N TYR A 4 18.84 -18.63 15.21
CA TYR A 4 18.61 -17.22 15.55
C TYR A 4 18.38 -16.37 14.30
N ILE A 5 19.18 -16.61 13.25
CA ILE A 5 19.05 -15.92 11.96
C ILE A 5 17.72 -16.30 11.28
N LEU A 6 17.35 -17.59 11.28
CA LEU A 6 16.07 -18.06 10.77
C LEU A 6 14.88 -17.40 11.49
N LYS A 7 14.92 -17.29 12.82
CA LYS A 7 13.88 -16.57 13.58
C LYS A 7 13.78 -15.11 13.16
N ARG A 8 14.92 -14.44 12.96
CA ARG A 8 14.97 -13.04 12.54
C ARG A 8 14.37 -12.84 11.15
N LEU A 9 14.67 -13.75 10.22
CA LEU A 9 14.15 -13.70 8.85
C LEU A 9 12.64 -14.02 8.81
N LEU A 10 12.20 -14.98 9.62
CA LEU A 10 10.79 -15.34 9.74
C LEU A 10 9.96 -14.23 10.41
N LEU A 11 10.56 -13.42 11.29
CA LEU A 11 9.95 -12.23 11.91
C LEU A 11 9.83 -11.02 10.97
N ILE A 12 10.60 -10.96 9.88
CA ILE A 12 10.46 -9.90 8.86
C ILE A 12 9.17 -10.07 8.07
N ILE A 13 8.81 -11.31 7.74
CA ILE A 13 7.59 -11.64 6.98
C ILE A 13 6.31 -11.06 7.62
N PRO A 14 6.00 -11.30 8.92
CA PRO A 14 4.81 -10.73 9.55
C PRO A 14 4.87 -9.20 9.65
N THR A 15 6.07 -8.61 9.75
CA THR A 15 6.24 -7.16 9.76
C THR A 15 5.85 -6.55 8.41
N LEU A 16 6.36 -7.11 7.32
CA LEU A 16 6.02 -6.68 5.97
C LEU A 16 4.54 -6.91 5.67
N PHE A 17 4.00 -8.07 6.06
CA PHE A 17 2.58 -8.39 5.90
C PHE A 17 1.69 -7.36 6.61
N LEU A 18 2.02 -7.01 7.84
CA LEU A 18 1.25 -6.05 8.63
C LEU A 18 1.29 -4.64 8.03
N ILE A 19 2.43 -4.20 7.50
CA ILE A 19 2.57 -2.91 6.80
C ILE A 19 1.73 -2.91 5.51
N LEU A 20 1.82 -3.98 4.71
CA LEU A 20 1.05 -4.10 3.46
C LEU A 20 -0.46 -4.12 3.73
N LEU A 21 -0.90 -4.89 4.73
CA LEU A 21 -2.29 -4.94 5.14
C LEU A 21 -2.79 -3.58 5.64
N THR A 22 -1.99 -2.92 6.48
CA THR A 22 -2.32 -1.58 6.99
C THR A 22 -2.43 -0.59 5.84
N ASN A 23 -1.48 -0.60 4.90
CA ASN A 23 -1.52 0.26 3.72
C ASN A 23 -2.78 0.00 2.88
N PHE A 24 -3.13 -1.27 2.66
CA PHE A 24 -4.33 -1.67 1.93
C PHE A 24 -5.62 -1.20 2.62
N VAL A 25 -5.70 -1.35 3.94
CA VAL A 25 -6.83 -0.84 4.74
C VAL A 25 -6.87 0.69 4.68
N LEU A 26 -5.73 1.37 4.78
CA LEU A 26 -5.66 2.83 4.74
C LEU A 26 -6.10 3.39 3.39
N VAL A 27 -5.69 2.75 2.29
CA VAL A 27 -6.10 3.12 0.93
C VAL A 27 -7.59 2.89 0.72
N GLN A 28 -8.17 1.80 1.25
CA GLN A 28 -9.61 1.54 1.14
C GLN A 28 -10.46 2.35 2.13
N ALA A 29 -9.89 2.73 3.27
CA ALA A 29 -10.57 3.55 4.28
C ALA A 29 -10.62 5.02 3.88
N ALA A 30 -9.74 5.49 2.99
CA ALA A 30 -9.85 6.82 2.41
C ALA A 30 -11.09 6.88 1.47
N PRO A 31 -12.14 7.65 1.81
CA PRO A 31 -13.32 7.77 0.96
C PRO A 31 -12.97 8.53 -0.33
N GLY A 32 -13.19 7.90 -1.49
CA GLY A 32 -12.73 8.38 -2.79
C GLY A 32 -11.25 8.07 -2.96
N GLY A 33 -10.95 6.92 -3.58
CA GLY A 33 -9.59 6.38 -3.61
C GLY A 33 -8.61 7.35 -4.29
N PRO A 34 -7.33 7.39 -3.87
CA PRO A 34 -6.31 8.21 -4.53
C PRO A 34 -6.17 7.89 -6.03
N VAL A 35 -6.60 6.70 -6.47
CA VAL A 35 -6.68 6.32 -7.88
C VAL A 35 -7.80 7.06 -8.61
N GLU A 36 -8.99 7.16 -8.02
CA GLU A 36 -10.14 7.88 -8.61
C GLU A 36 -9.85 9.38 -8.72
N GLN A 37 -9.22 9.96 -7.69
CA GLN A 37 -8.81 11.37 -7.70
C GLN A 37 -7.72 11.65 -8.74
N GLN A 38 -6.81 10.71 -8.98
CA GLN A 38 -5.78 10.82 -10.02
C GLN A 38 -6.38 10.70 -11.42
N ILE A 39 -7.28 9.74 -11.64
CA ILE A 39 -7.97 9.57 -12.93
C ILE A 39 -8.80 10.81 -13.25
N ALA A 40 -9.55 11.35 -12.29
CA ALA A 40 -10.35 12.56 -12.48
C ALA A 40 -9.50 13.80 -12.82
N GLN A 41 -8.31 13.94 -12.22
CA GLN A 41 -7.37 15.01 -12.55
C GLN A 41 -6.79 14.86 -13.96
N ILE A 42 -6.49 13.63 -14.38
CA ILE A 42 -6.00 13.34 -15.73
C ILE A 42 -7.09 13.62 -16.77
N GLU A 43 -8.30 13.14 -16.55
CA GLU A 43 -9.44 13.33 -17.46
C GLU A 43 -9.83 14.81 -17.60
N LEU A 44 -9.87 15.56 -16.49
CA LEU A 44 -10.07 17.01 -16.51
C LEU A 44 -8.97 17.73 -17.30
N SER A 45 -7.71 17.31 -17.13
CA SER A 45 -6.57 17.90 -17.85
C SER A 45 -6.57 17.57 -19.34
N GLN A 46 -7.07 16.40 -19.73
CA GLN A 46 -7.21 16.02 -21.14
C GLN A 46 -8.38 16.72 -21.85
N ASN A 47 -9.45 17.07 -21.13
CA ASN A 47 -10.60 17.76 -21.72
C ASN A 47 -10.34 19.26 -21.98
N LEU A 48 -9.31 19.84 -21.36
CA LEU A 48 -8.91 21.24 -21.51
C LEU A 48 -7.85 21.47 -22.62
N GLY A 49 -7.53 20.45 -23.43
CA GLY A 49 -6.54 20.48 -24.52
C GLY A 49 -7.16 20.33 -25.91
#